data_AF-A0A1E3PA49-F1
#
_entry.id   AF-A0A1E3PA49-F1
#
_cell.length_a   1.000
_cell.length_b   1.000
_cell.length_c   1.000
_cell.angle_alpha   90.00
_cell.angle_beta   90.00
_cell.angle_gamma   90.00
#
_symmetry.space_group_name_H-M   'P 1'
#
loop_
_entity.id
_entity.type
_entity.pdbx_description
1 polymer ?
#
loop_
_entity_poly.entity_id
_entity_poly.type
_entity_poly.pdbx_seq_one_letter_code
_entity_poly.pdbx_strand_id
1 'polypeptide(L)'
;MAKRTLGLGKAAKQRKKQKTETPESEAPAAEEEAIPQPKSNEITVELNEEVDPDDELAQLKALWNTYINYERDNELVLNGIVHECDRLLRNQQQDNKLPAEFHSIYAVALSELAVFHTDDEVDGKSIKDYFEAALERVDLGQDHYPDSIELKFAKSRILISRIPLEYISQLDLNSKDDLKLNQLLDEATKNYEEAEESVKLLENYALLDINVFEILKALDDLLDIVQNFGKKDIAEGLDSDDEYEGEEKEVELSKKHPLYKIRKNHEKYFDWLIKHGSNFVSERQKLEFYKSVSAQIGQLFLQAAEKPSHIFTAITYDSDVEDDIEMDGLSAKEARKQAIKYTKQAVEFFKKAEDEEDPQTWVDVAEAIISLGNLYDYESEEQEDAYKQAERKLRRANNATNGKYQKVLENLLDNDE
;
A
#
# COMPACT_ATOMS: atom_id res chain seq x y z
N MET A 1 2.30 -13.55 9.77
CA MET A 1 1.70 -13.38 8.42
C MET A 1 0.34 -12.67 8.53
N ALA A 2 0.36 -11.35 8.74
CA ALA A 2 -0.83 -10.55 8.53
C ALA A 2 -1.15 -10.57 7.03
N LYS A 3 -2.37 -10.97 6.67
CA LYS A 3 -2.84 -10.91 5.29
C LYS A 3 -2.72 -9.46 4.83
N ARG A 4 -1.87 -9.19 3.83
CA ARG A 4 -1.95 -7.94 3.06
C ARG A 4 -3.42 -7.77 2.66
N THR A 5 -4.03 -6.63 2.99
CA THR A 5 -5.27 -6.20 2.33
C THR A 5 -5.03 -6.33 0.84
N LEU A 6 -5.88 -7.10 0.16
CA LEU A 6 -5.70 -7.47 -1.24
C LEU A 6 -5.41 -6.21 -2.06
N GLY A 7 -4.22 -6.13 -2.66
CA GLY A 7 -3.84 -5.01 -3.52
C GLY A 7 -4.90 -4.79 -4.60
N LEU A 8 -5.08 -3.54 -5.00
CA LEU A 8 -6.14 -3.06 -5.91
C LEU A 8 -6.33 -3.94 -7.17
N GLY A 9 -5.26 -4.57 -7.66
CA GLY A 9 -5.30 -5.51 -8.81
C GLY A 9 -5.86 -6.91 -8.53
N LYS A 10 -5.87 -7.39 -7.27
CA LYS A 10 -6.33 -8.75 -6.91
C LYS A 10 -7.84 -8.85 -6.71
N ALA A 11 -8.49 -7.78 -6.26
CA ALA A 11 -9.96 -7.72 -6.14
C ALA A 11 -10.65 -7.91 -7.50
N ALA A 12 -10.08 -7.34 -8.57
CA ALA A 12 -10.59 -7.48 -9.94
C ALA A 12 -10.45 -8.93 -10.49
N LYS A 13 -9.38 -9.64 -10.15
CA LYS A 13 -9.15 -11.03 -10.62
C LYS A 13 -9.99 -12.08 -9.88
N GLN A 14 -10.33 -11.87 -8.60
CA GLN A 14 -11.14 -12.83 -7.84
C GLN A 14 -12.63 -12.82 -8.24
N ARG A 15 -13.20 -11.68 -8.66
CA ARG A 15 -14.61 -11.59 -9.11
C ARG A 15 -14.91 -12.40 -10.38
N LYS A 16 -13.92 -12.65 -11.24
CA LYS A 16 -14.09 -13.49 -12.45
C LYS A 16 -14.28 -14.99 -12.17
N LYS A 17 -13.90 -15.49 -10.98
CA LYS A 17 -13.97 -16.93 -10.65
C LYS A 17 -15.25 -17.36 -9.93
N GLN A 18 -16.12 -16.43 -9.52
CA GLN A 18 -17.27 -16.73 -8.66
C GLN A 18 -18.63 -16.71 -9.38
N LYS A 19 -18.65 -16.74 -10.72
CA LYS A 19 -19.87 -16.65 -11.53
C LYS A 19 -20.18 -17.95 -12.29
N THR A 20 -20.37 -19.03 -11.55
CA THR A 20 -21.09 -20.23 -12.01
C THR A 20 -21.56 -21.02 -10.80
N GLU A 21 -22.81 -20.80 -10.40
CA GLU A 21 -23.75 -21.81 -9.91
C GLU A 21 -25.04 -21.12 -9.43
N THR A 22 -26.07 -21.15 -10.27
CA THR A 22 -27.46 -20.88 -9.90
C THR A 22 -28.22 -22.20 -9.92
N PRO A 23 -29.03 -22.50 -8.90
CA PRO A 23 -30.18 -23.38 -9.11
C PRO A 23 -31.50 -22.62 -8.88
N GLU A 24 -32.38 -22.74 -9.88
CA GLU A 24 -33.80 -22.40 -9.83
C GLU A 24 -34.56 -23.28 -8.81
N SER A 25 -35.59 -22.72 -8.18
CA SER A 25 -36.75 -23.49 -7.71
C SER A 25 -37.96 -22.57 -7.54
N GLU A 26 -39.05 -22.95 -8.21
CA GLU A 26 -40.35 -22.29 -8.31
C GLU A 26 -41.19 -22.34 -7.02
N ALA A 27 -42.14 -21.40 -6.91
CA ALA A 27 -43.14 -21.26 -5.84
C ALA A 27 -44.35 -22.23 -5.99
N PRO A 28 -45.34 -22.26 -5.05
CA PRO A 28 -46.46 -21.30 -5.16
C PRO A 28 -47.19 -20.85 -3.86
N ALA A 29 -47.64 -19.59 -3.90
CA ALA A 29 -48.89 -18.91 -3.45
C ALA A 29 -49.65 -19.29 -2.13
N ALA A 30 -49.94 -18.27 -1.28
CA ALA A 30 -51.29 -17.69 -1.07
C ALA A 30 -51.36 -16.54 -0.02
N GLU A 31 -52.05 -15.45 -0.43
CA GLU A 31 -52.97 -14.53 0.30
C GLU A 31 -52.52 -13.45 1.32
N GLU A 32 -52.69 -12.20 0.85
CA GLU A 32 -53.13 -10.93 1.48
C GLU A 32 -52.99 -10.70 3.00
N GLU A 33 -52.08 -9.80 3.39
CA GLU A 33 -52.38 -8.70 4.35
C GLU A 33 -51.55 -7.45 3.98
N ALA A 34 -52.18 -6.27 4.07
CA ALA A 34 -51.61 -4.99 3.71
C ALA A 34 -50.47 -4.56 4.65
N ILE A 35 -49.25 -4.41 4.13
CA ILE A 35 -48.08 -3.88 4.84
C ILE A 35 -47.67 -2.56 4.17
N PRO A 36 -47.48 -1.47 4.94
CA PRO A 36 -47.19 -0.14 4.41
C PRO A 36 -45.86 -0.11 3.65
N GLN A 37 -45.81 0.65 2.57
CA GLN A 37 -44.60 0.86 1.77
C GLN A 37 -43.41 1.28 2.64
N PRO A 38 -42.25 0.59 2.59
CA PRO A 38 -41.04 1.14 3.16
C PRO A 38 -40.58 2.31 2.29
N LYS A 39 -40.65 3.50 2.88
CA LYS A 39 -39.84 4.66 2.46
C LYS A 39 -38.37 4.26 2.57
N SER A 40 -37.58 4.62 1.56
CA SER A 40 -36.11 4.70 1.51
C SER A 40 -35.33 3.58 2.19
N ASN A 41 -34.41 2.95 1.44
CA ASN A 41 -33.29 2.21 2.02
C ASN A 41 -32.44 3.18 2.87
N GLU A 42 -32.83 3.40 4.13
CA GLU A 42 -32.00 4.07 5.12
C GLU A 42 -30.86 3.11 5.46
N ILE A 43 -29.65 3.43 5.00
CA ILE A 43 -28.45 2.72 5.39
C ILE A 43 -28.09 3.21 6.79
N THR A 44 -28.35 2.39 7.81
CA THR A 44 -27.90 2.66 9.18
C THR A 44 -26.46 2.19 9.32
N VAL A 45 -25.49 3.10 9.22
CA VAL A 45 -24.08 2.82 9.52
C VAL A 45 -23.83 3.15 10.99
N GLU A 46 -23.39 2.18 11.79
CA GLU A 46 -22.97 2.44 13.17
C GLU A 46 -21.61 3.16 13.15
N LEU A 47 -21.58 4.38 13.69
CA LEU A 47 -20.33 5.15 13.81
C LEU A 47 -19.51 4.62 14.98
N ASN A 48 -18.19 4.54 14.80
CA ASN A 48 -17.27 4.10 15.85
C ASN A 48 -16.96 5.18 16.90
N GLU A 49 -17.42 6.41 16.69
CA GLU A 49 -17.19 7.55 17.58
C GLU A 49 -18.53 8.24 17.89
N GLU A 50 -18.74 8.59 19.16
CA GLU A 50 -19.87 9.44 19.57
C GLU A 50 -19.62 10.86 19.06
N VAL A 51 -20.39 11.26 18.05
CA VAL A 51 -20.27 12.56 17.40
C VAL A 51 -21.55 13.38 17.62
N ASP A 52 -21.40 14.69 17.75
CA ASP A 52 -22.52 15.62 17.89
C ASP A 52 -23.49 15.48 16.68
N PRO A 53 -24.77 15.13 16.91
CA PRO A 53 -25.78 15.05 15.87
C PRO A 53 -26.04 16.37 15.11
N ASP A 54 -25.62 17.51 15.67
CA ASP A 54 -25.78 18.83 15.04
C ASP A 54 -24.53 19.29 14.27
N ASP A 55 -23.40 18.58 14.37
CA ASP A 55 -22.18 18.87 13.58
C ASP A 55 -22.07 17.94 12.36
N GLU A 56 -22.67 18.38 11.25
CA GLU A 56 -22.72 17.61 10.00
C GLU A 56 -21.32 17.30 9.43
N LEU A 57 -20.32 18.18 9.65
CA LEU A 57 -18.96 17.93 9.17
C LEU A 57 -18.27 16.87 10.03
N ALA A 58 -18.43 16.93 11.35
CA ALA A 58 -17.89 15.90 12.24
C ALA A 58 -18.50 14.51 11.92
N GLN A 59 -19.78 14.46 11.57
CA GLN A 59 -20.42 13.21 11.11
C GLN A 59 -19.80 12.68 9.82
N LEU A 60 -19.57 13.55 8.84
CA LEU A 60 -18.89 13.15 7.60
C LEU A 60 -17.49 12.57 7.89
N LYS A 61 -16.73 13.20 8.79
CA LYS A 61 -15.41 12.69 9.21
C LYS A 61 -15.51 11.32 9.88
N ALA A 62 -16.46 11.15 10.80
CA ALA A 62 -16.67 9.89 11.48
C ALA A 62 -17.04 8.77 10.49
N LEU A 63 -17.92 9.07 9.53
CA LEU A 63 -18.30 8.13 8.48
C LEU A 63 -17.10 7.76 7.58
N TRP A 64 -16.30 8.76 7.17
CA TRP A 64 -15.07 8.54 6.41
C TRP A 64 -14.05 7.67 7.18
N ASN A 65 -13.85 7.95 8.46
CA ASN A 65 -12.96 7.18 9.32
C ASN A 65 -13.44 5.74 9.50
N THR A 66 -14.75 5.51 9.64
CA THR A 66 -15.33 4.15 9.68
C THR A 66 -15.03 3.40 8.38
N TYR A 67 -15.25 4.04 7.23
CA TYR A 67 -14.96 3.44 5.92
C TYR A 67 -13.48 3.03 5.80
N ILE A 68 -12.55 3.94 6.11
CA ILE A 68 -11.11 3.70 5.92
C ILE A 68 -10.56 2.63 6.87
N ASN A 69 -11.05 2.58 8.11
CA ASN A 69 -10.51 1.66 9.11
C ASN A 69 -11.17 0.28 9.08
N TYR A 70 -12.43 0.16 8.65
CA TYR A 70 -13.21 -1.07 8.85
C TYR A 70 -14.01 -1.53 7.63
N GLU A 71 -14.51 -0.62 6.79
CA GLU A 71 -15.51 -0.94 5.76
C GLU A 71 -15.06 -0.63 4.33
N ARG A 72 -13.75 -0.67 4.06
CA ARG A 72 -13.19 -0.24 2.78
C ARG A 72 -13.70 -1.00 1.56
N ASP A 73 -14.09 -2.26 1.74
CA ASP A 73 -14.66 -3.12 0.70
C ASP A 73 -16.19 -2.93 0.50
N ASN A 74 -16.81 -1.98 1.22
CA ASN A 74 -18.24 -1.74 1.21
C ASN A 74 -18.62 -0.50 0.38
N GLU A 75 -19.02 -0.75 -0.88
CA GLU A 75 -19.48 0.30 -1.80
C GLU A 75 -20.68 1.10 -1.26
N LEU A 76 -21.58 0.48 -0.47
CA LEU A 76 -22.76 1.16 0.06
C LEU A 76 -22.40 2.26 1.05
N VAL A 77 -21.37 2.04 1.86
CA VAL A 77 -20.86 3.03 2.82
C VAL A 77 -20.22 4.19 2.09
N LEU A 78 -19.45 3.89 1.04
CA LEU A 78 -18.82 4.90 0.19
C LEU A 78 -19.86 5.76 -0.55
N ASN A 79 -20.92 5.15 -1.07
CA ASN A 79 -22.06 5.87 -1.65
C ASN A 79 -22.77 6.73 -0.60
N GLY A 80 -22.91 6.25 0.63
CA GLY A 80 -23.42 7.03 1.76
C GLY A 80 -22.59 8.30 2.03
N ILE A 81 -21.25 8.19 2.01
CA ILE A 81 -20.32 9.32 2.16
C ILE A 81 -20.51 10.34 1.03
N VAL A 82 -20.61 9.89 -0.22
CA VAL A 82 -20.84 10.77 -1.37
C VAL A 82 -22.19 11.49 -1.27
N HIS A 83 -23.26 10.78 -0.89
CA HIS A 83 -24.57 11.39 -0.70
C HIS A 83 -24.61 12.41 0.43
N GLU A 84 -23.87 12.15 1.51
CA GLU A 84 -23.69 13.09 2.61
C GLU A 84 -22.92 14.33 2.14
N CYS A 85 -21.87 14.15 1.34
CA CYS A 85 -21.15 15.28 0.74
C CYS A 85 -22.05 16.14 -0.16
N ASP A 86 -22.89 15.50 -0.97
CA ASP A 86 -23.88 16.19 -1.80
C ASP A 86 -24.94 16.91 -0.97
N ARG A 87 -25.36 16.34 0.17
CA ARG A 87 -26.29 16.97 1.12
C ARG A 87 -25.70 18.26 1.67
N LEU A 88 -24.46 18.19 2.15
CA LEU A 88 -23.72 19.35 2.66
C LEU A 88 -23.59 20.46 1.61
N LEU A 89 -23.26 20.11 0.35
CA LEU A 89 -23.18 21.09 -0.73
C LEU A 89 -24.53 21.74 -1.06
N ARG A 90 -25.62 20.98 -1.04
CA ARG A 90 -26.97 21.53 -1.27
C ARG A 90 -27.44 22.45 -0.14
N ASN A 91 -27.04 22.16 1.09
CA ASN A 91 -27.37 22.94 2.28
C ASN A 91 -26.41 24.12 2.51
N GLN A 92 -25.32 24.19 1.74
CA GLN A 92 -24.33 25.23 1.84
C GLN A 92 -24.94 26.60 1.53
N GLN A 93 -24.87 27.51 2.51
CA GLN A 93 -25.24 28.90 2.32
C GLN A 93 -24.12 29.66 1.59
N GLN A 94 -24.47 30.66 0.78
CA GLN A 94 -23.52 31.42 -0.06
C GLN A 94 -22.33 32.01 0.72
N ASP A 95 -22.51 32.35 1.99
CA ASP A 95 -21.48 32.95 2.85
C ASP A 95 -20.69 31.91 3.69
N ASN A 96 -21.12 30.64 3.73
CA ASN A 96 -20.47 29.59 4.50
C ASN A 96 -19.78 28.59 3.57
N LYS A 97 -18.51 28.84 3.23
CA LYS A 97 -17.73 27.93 2.40
C LYS A 97 -17.35 26.68 3.19
N LEU A 98 -17.63 25.50 2.61
CA LEU A 98 -17.21 24.23 3.20
C LEU A 98 -15.68 24.17 3.25
N PRO A 99 -15.10 23.65 4.35
CA PRO A 99 -13.65 23.69 4.56
C PRO A 99 -12.89 22.74 3.63
N ALA A 100 -11.58 22.93 3.51
CA ALA A 100 -10.72 22.11 2.65
C ALA A 100 -10.82 20.60 2.93
N GLU A 101 -10.97 20.23 4.19
CA GLU A 101 -11.16 18.84 4.63
C GLU A 101 -12.42 18.19 4.04
N PHE A 102 -13.53 18.93 3.92
CA PHE A 102 -14.73 18.47 3.23
C PHE A 102 -14.42 18.12 1.76
N HIS A 103 -13.75 19.04 1.05
CA HIS A 103 -13.39 18.85 -0.35
C HIS A 103 -12.43 17.67 -0.52
N SER A 104 -11.49 17.49 0.41
CA SER A 104 -10.57 16.35 0.44
C SER A 104 -11.31 15.02 0.60
N ILE A 105 -12.17 14.88 1.62
CA ILE A 105 -12.97 13.67 1.85
C ILE A 105 -13.81 13.36 0.60
N TYR A 106 -14.50 14.37 0.08
CA TYR A 106 -15.37 14.15 -1.07
C TYR A 106 -14.59 13.72 -2.32
N ALA A 107 -13.47 14.39 -2.61
CA ALA A 107 -12.63 14.04 -3.76
C ALA A 107 -12.07 12.62 -3.66
N VAL A 108 -11.56 12.23 -2.49
CA VAL A 108 -11.02 10.88 -2.29
C VAL A 108 -12.13 9.84 -2.38
N ALA A 109 -13.31 10.09 -1.77
CA ALA A 109 -14.45 9.19 -1.85
C ALA A 109 -14.89 8.95 -3.31
N LEU A 110 -14.96 9.99 -4.12
CA LEU A 110 -15.25 9.88 -5.56
C LEU A 110 -14.22 9.01 -6.29
N SER A 111 -12.93 9.16 -5.97
CA SER A 111 -11.88 8.34 -6.59
C SER A 111 -11.91 6.87 -6.16
N GLU A 112 -12.29 6.57 -4.91
CA GLU A 112 -12.37 5.19 -4.41
C GLU A 112 -13.55 4.43 -5.04
N LEU A 113 -14.60 5.11 -5.49
CA LEU A 113 -15.71 4.47 -6.22
C LEU A 113 -15.22 3.79 -7.50
N ALA A 114 -14.14 4.29 -8.12
CA ALA A 114 -13.55 3.68 -9.31
C ALA A 114 -13.12 2.22 -9.10
N VAL A 115 -12.80 1.82 -7.86
CA VAL A 115 -12.43 0.44 -7.52
C VAL A 115 -13.59 -0.54 -7.72
N PHE A 116 -14.82 -0.08 -7.50
CA PHE A 116 -16.03 -0.90 -7.60
C PHE A 116 -16.58 -1.00 -9.02
N HIS A 117 -16.25 -0.03 -9.89
CA HIS A 117 -16.74 0.09 -11.26
C HIS A 117 -15.63 -0.20 -12.28
N THR A 118 -14.97 -1.34 -12.13
CA THR A 118 -13.83 -1.75 -12.98
C THR A 118 -14.24 -2.45 -14.29
N ASP A 119 -15.52 -2.78 -14.45
CA ASP A 119 -16.10 -3.28 -15.70
C ASP A 119 -16.58 -2.10 -16.57
N ASP A 120 -16.52 -2.25 -17.90
CA ASP A 120 -16.90 -1.19 -18.86
C ASP A 120 -18.33 -0.67 -18.59
N GLU A 121 -18.41 0.59 -18.18
CA GLU A 121 -19.61 1.41 -17.93
C GLU A 121 -20.67 0.78 -17.00
N VAL A 122 -20.50 0.98 -15.70
CA VAL A 122 -21.60 0.83 -14.73
C VAL A 122 -22.34 2.17 -14.65
N ASP A 123 -23.66 2.16 -14.90
CA ASP A 123 -24.52 3.34 -14.89
C ASP A 123 -24.07 4.49 -15.83
N GLY A 124 -23.39 4.15 -16.93
CA GLY A 124 -22.91 5.11 -17.92
C GLY A 124 -21.73 5.97 -17.45
N LYS A 125 -21.08 5.60 -16.34
CA LYS A 125 -19.84 6.21 -15.84
C LYS A 125 -18.67 5.28 -16.08
N SER A 126 -17.61 5.83 -16.65
CA SER A 126 -16.31 5.19 -16.79
C SER A 126 -15.43 5.44 -15.56
N ILE A 127 -14.38 4.62 -15.39
CA ILE A 127 -13.33 4.85 -14.38
C ILE A 127 -12.77 6.28 -14.47
N LYS A 128 -12.59 6.77 -15.70
CA LYS A 128 -12.11 8.11 -15.99
C LYS A 128 -13.03 9.19 -15.39
N ASP A 129 -14.34 9.03 -15.48
CA ASP A 129 -15.31 10.02 -14.98
C ASP A 129 -15.20 10.19 -13.46
N TYR A 130 -14.95 9.11 -12.72
CA TYR A 130 -14.71 9.16 -11.27
C TYR A 130 -13.45 9.96 -10.93
N PHE A 131 -12.35 9.71 -11.64
CA PHE A 131 -11.10 10.44 -11.43
C PHE A 131 -11.17 11.90 -11.87
N GLU A 132 -11.87 12.22 -12.95
CA GLU A 132 -12.08 13.61 -13.38
C GLU A 132 -12.95 14.37 -12.38
N ALA A 133 -14.05 13.78 -11.90
CA ALA A 133 -14.87 14.39 -10.85
C ALA A 133 -14.11 14.58 -9.54
N ALA A 134 -13.28 13.62 -9.15
CA ALA A 134 -12.42 13.72 -7.96
C ALA A 134 -11.42 14.88 -8.09
N LEU A 135 -10.73 15.00 -9.22
CA LEU A 135 -9.76 16.08 -9.45
C LEU A 135 -10.45 17.45 -9.56
N GLU A 136 -11.61 17.54 -10.22
CA GLU A 136 -12.40 18.77 -10.25
C GLU A 136 -12.81 19.19 -8.83
N ARG A 137 -13.18 18.24 -7.97
CA ARG A 137 -13.51 18.53 -6.56
C ARG A 137 -12.31 19.05 -5.78
N VAL A 138 -11.11 18.51 -6.01
CA VAL A 138 -9.86 19.03 -5.42
C VAL A 138 -9.62 20.46 -5.90
N ASP A 139 -9.68 20.70 -7.21
CA ASP A 139 -9.38 22.00 -7.80
C ASP A 139 -10.37 23.08 -7.30
N LEU A 140 -11.67 22.75 -7.19
CA LEU A 140 -12.67 23.62 -6.56
C LEU A 140 -12.35 23.94 -5.09
N GLY A 141 -11.77 22.99 -4.35
CA GLY A 141 -11.28 23.23 -3.00
C GLY A 141 -10.05 24.15 -3.00
N GLN A 142 -9.12 23.93 -3.92
CA GLN A 142 -7.86 24.69 -4.04
C GLN A 142 -8.11 26.15 -4.49
N ASP A 143 -9.18 26.41 -5.25
CA ASP A 143 -9.64 27.77 -5.58
C ASP A 143 -10.01 28.60 -4.33
N HIS A 144 -10.29 27.95 -3.20
CA HIS A 144 -10.62 28.59 -1.94
C HIS A 144 -9.53 28.41 -0.87
N TYR A 145 -8.81 27.29 -0.93
CA TYR A 145 -7.80 26.89 0.05
C TYR A 145 -6.51 26.41 -0.69
N PRO A 146 -5.80 27.31 -1.38
CA PRO A 146 -4.68 26.94 -2.25
C PRO A 146 -3.51 26.28 -1.49
N ASP A 147 -3.33 26.65 -0.22
CA ASP A 147 -2.28 26.13 0.65
C ASP A 147 -2.73 24.95 1.54
N SER A 148 -3.93 24.39 1.31
CA SER A 148 -4.42 23.26 2.12
C SER A 148 -3.54 22.02 1.94
N ILE A 149 -3.12 21.48 3.08
CA ILE A 149 -2.33 20.25 3.18
C ILE A 149 -3.19 19.04 2.77
N GLU A 150 -4.43 19.01 3.25
CA GLU A 150 -5.40 17.94 3.00
C GLU A 150 -5.68 17.79 1.51
N LEU A 151 -5.92 18.90 0.81
CA LEU A 151 -6.18 18.89 -0.64
C LEU A 151 -4.96 18.43 -1.45
N LYS A 152 -3.74 18.78 -1.03
CA LYS A 152 -2.52 18.29 -1.66
C LYS A 152 -2.34 16.78 -1.47
N PHE A 153 -2.57 16.26 -0.26
CA PHE A 153 -2.56 14.81 -0.04
C PHE A 153 -3.67 14.09 -0.83
N ALA A 154 -4.88 14.64 -0.87
CA ALA A 154 -5.98 14.10 -1.69
C ALA A 154 -5.57 14.04 -3.17
N LYS A 155 -5.02 15.13 -3.73
CA LYS A 155 -4.53 15.17 -5.12
C LYS A 155 -3.49 14.09 -5.38
N SER A 156 -2.50 13.94 -4.49
CA SER A 156 -1.48 12.89 -4.59
C SER A 156 -2.11 11.50 -4.61
N ARG A 157 -3.05 11.22 -3.70
CA ARG A 157 -3.75 9.93 -3.61
C ARG A 157 -4.49 9.60 -4.91
N ILE A 158 -5.28 10.56 -5.38
CA ILE A 158 -6.11 10.41 -6.58
C ILE A 158 -5.23 10.13 -7.81
N LEU A 159 -4.14 10.90 -7.98
CA LEU A 159 -3.22 10.72 -9.11
C LEU A 159 -2.52 9.37 -9.09
N ILE A 160 -2.06 8.88 -7.93
CA ILE A 160 -1.43 7.56 -7.81
C ILE A 160 -2.43 6.45 -8.12
N SER A 161 -3.63 6.48 -7.52
CA SER A 161 -4.68 5.47 -7.74
C SER A 161 -5.21 5.45 -9.18
N ARG A 162 -5.19 6.60 -9.87
CA ARG A 162 -5.59 6.72 -11.27
C ARG A 162 -4.71 5.91 -12.22
N ILE A 163 -3.40 5.87 -11.97
CA ILE A 163 -2.43 5.20 -12.85
C ILE A 163 -2.77 3.72 -13.09
N PRO A 164 -2.90 2.87 -12.05
CA PRO A 164 -3.17 1.46 -12.26
C PRO A 164 -4.60 1.20 -12.76
N LEU A 165 -5.59 1.94 -12.25
CA LEU A 165 -7.01 1.66 -12.52
C LEU A 165 -7.49 2.15 -13.88
N GLU A 166 -7.13 3.37 -14.28
CA GLU A 166 -7.57 3.94 -15.57
C GLU A 166 -6.63 3.56 -16.71
N TYR A 167 -5.31 3.63 -16.48
CA TYR A 167 -4.35 3.52 -17.56
C TYR A 167 -3.76 2.12 -17.67
N ILE A 168 -3.10 1.59 -16.64
CA ILE A 168 -2.38 0.30 -16.74
C ILE A 168 -3.33 -0.87 -17.05
N SER A 169 -4.54 -0.84 -16.51
CA SER A 169 -5.57 -1.87 -16.75
C SER A 169 -5.88 -2.10 -18.23
N GLN A 170 -5.65 -1.09 -19.08
CA GLN A 170 -5.91 -1.11 -20.52
C GLN A 170 -4.65 -1.37 -21.36
N LEU A 171 -3.47 -1.47 -20.74
CA LEU A 171 -2.20 -1.65 -21.46
C LEU A 171 -1.88 -3.13 -21.70
N ASP A 172 -1.17 -3.37 -22.79
CA ASP A 172 -0.47 -4.61 -23.10
C ASP A 172 0.99 -4.34 -23.48
N LEU A 173 1.78 -5.40 -23.67
CA LEU A 173 3.21 -5.29 -24.03
C LEU A 173 3.48 -4.50 -25.33
N ASN A 174 2.50 -4.40 -26.21
CA ASN A 174 2.62 -3.73 -27.49
C ASN A 174 2.05 -2.30 -27.49
N SER A 175 1.48 -1.86 -26.37
CA SER A 175 0.89 -0.54 -26.21
C SER A 175 1.91 0.55 -26.49
N LYS A 176 1.53 1.48 -27.36
CA LYS A 176 2.33 2.62 -27.82
C LYS A 176 1.42 3.83 -27.78
N ASP A 177 1.30 4.39 -26.59
CA ASP A 177 0.49 5.57 -26.32
C ASP A 177 1.41 6.71 -25.86
N ASP A 178 0.99 7.96 -26.11
CA ASP A 178 1.69 9.17 -25.66
C ASP A 178 1.28 9.57 -24.23
N LEU A 179 0.63 8.65 -23.50
CA LEU A 179 0.30 8.77 -22.08
C LEU A 179 1.57 9.04 -21.27
N LYS A 180 1.63 10.24 -20.68
CA LYS A 180 2.76 10.70 -19.88
C LYS A 180 2.62 10.28 -18.42
N LEU A 181 2.47 8.98 -18.18
CA LEU A 181 2.20 8.42 -16.83
C LEU A 181 3.30 8.81 -15.81
N ASN A 182 4.55 8.92 -16.25
CA ASN A 182 5.63 9.38 -15.38
C ASN A 182 5.42 10.84 -14.90
N GLN A 183 4.79 11.70 -15.69
CA GLN A 183 4.51 13.08 -15.30
C GLN A 183 3.38 13.13 -14.27
N LEU A 184 2.36 12.29 -14.42
CA LEU A 184 1.31 12.13 -13.41
C LEU A 184 1.90 11.66 -12.08
N LEU A 185 2.81 10.68 -12.13
CA LEU A 185 3.48 10.20 -10.93
C LEU A 185 4.39 11.26 -10.30
N ASP A 186 5.18 11.98 -11.11
CA ASP A 186 6.01 13.10 -10.64
C ASP A 186 5.17 14.22 -9.99
N GLU A 187 3.98 14.52 -10.56
CA GLU A 187 3.03 15.47 -9.99
C GLU A 187 2.47 14.97 -8.66
N ALA A 188 2.11 13.69 -8.56
CA ALA A 188 1.60 13.11 -7.32
C ALA A 188 2.64 13.18 -6.19
N THR A 189 3.87 12.71 -6.45
CA THR A 189 4.96 12.77 -5.45
C THR A 189 5.27 14.19 -5.03
N LYS A 190 5.22 15.15 -5.97
CA LYS A 190 5.41 16.57 -5.65
C LYS A 190 4.33 17.12 -4.72
N ASN A 191 3.05 16.81 -4.98
CA ASN A 191 1.95 17.25 -4.10
C ASN A 191 2.12 16.68 -2.69
N TYR A 192 2.54 15.41 -2.57
CA TYR A 192 2.86 14.81 -1.27
C TYR A 192 4.01 15.52 -0.56
N GLU A 193 5.13 15.77 -1.25
CA GLU A 193 6.29 16.46 -0.68
C GLU A 193 5.92 17.84 -0.14
N GLU A 194 5.20 18.66 -0.93
CA GLU A 194 4.78 20.00 -0.51
C GLU A 194 3.84 19.95 0.70
N ALA A 195 2.96 18.96 0.78
CA ALA A 195 2.07 18.74 1.92
C ALA A 195 2.86 18.31 3.17
N GLU A 196 3.77 17.35 3.03
CA GLU A 196 4.63 16.85 4.11
C GLU A 196 5.55 17.96 4.67
N GLU A 197 6.13 18.79 3.80
CA GLU A 197 6.92 19.95 4.21
C GLU A 197 6.07 20.96 4.98
N SER A 198 4.84 21.19 4.54
CA SER A 198 3.90 22.08 5.23
C SER A 198 3.50 21.53 6.61
N VAL A 199 3.28 20.20 6.73
CA VAL A 199 3.06 19.52 8.01
C VAL A 199 4.24 19.75 8.96
N LYS A 200 5.46 19.56 8.48
CA LYS A 200 6.69 19.74 9.27
C LYS A 200 6.85 21.19 9.73
N LEU A 201 6.61 22.15 8.83
CA LEU A 201 6.71 23.58 9.12
C LEU A 201 5.70 24.05 10.17
N LEU A 202 4.47 23.51 10.11
CA LEU A 202 3.39 23.84 11.04
C LEU A 202 3.37 22.95 12.29
N GLU A 203 4.28 21.97 12.38
CA GLU A 203 4.32 20.92 13.40
C GLU A 203 3.00 20.14 13.57
N ASN A 204 2.16 20.09 12.52
CA ASN A 204 0.84 19.47 12.57
C ASN A 204 0.88 17.99 12.17
N TYR A 205 1.68 17.20 12.90
CA TYR A 205 1.89 15.77 12.61
C TYR A 205 0.63 14.91 12.77
N ALA A 206 -0.45 15.44 13.35
CA ALA A 206 -1.75 14.75 13.40
C ALA A 206 -2.36 14.51 12.01
N LEU A 207 -1.95 15.28 11.00
CA LEU A 207 -2.36 15.08 9.61
C LEU A 207 -1.64 13.91 8.93
N LEU A 208 -0.56 13.37 9.52
CA LEU A 208 0.08 12.13 9.03
C LEU A 208 -0.63 10.93 9.65
N ASP A 209 -1.85 10.69 9.18
CA ASP A 209 -2.74 9.64 9.67
C ASP A 209 -2.80 8.45 8.70
N ILE A 210 -3.69 7.50 8.97
CA ILE A 210 -3.89 6.34 8.10
C ILE A 210 -4.25 6.73 6.67
N ASN A 211 -5.00 7.82 6.45
CA ASN A 211 -5.40 8.26 5.12
C ASN A 211 -4.20 8.69 4.28
N VAL A 212 -3.24 9.39 4.88
CA VAL A 212 -2.02 9.80 4.20
C VAL A 212 -1.07 8.62 4.00
N PHE A 213 -1.04 7.68 4.94
CA PHE A 213 -0.22 6.48 4.81
C PHE A 213 -0.66 5.58 3.64
N GLU A 214 -1.97 5.53 3.34
CA GLU A 214 -2.48 4.83 2.15
C GLU A 214 -1.89 5.34 0.83
N ILE A 215 -1.42 6.60 0.78
CA ILE A 215 -0.74 7.14 -0.41
C ILE A 215 0.59 6.42 -0.65
N LEU A 216 1.35 6.17 0.42
CA LEU A 216 2.63 5.46 0.33
C LEU A 216 2.42 3.99 -0.07
N LYS A 217 1.40 3.33 0.50
CA LYS A 217 1.02 1.97 0.09
C LYS A 217 0.59 1.90 -1.38
N ALA A 218 -0.23 2.84 -1.83
CA ALA A 218 -0.67 2.89 -3.22
C ALA A 218 0.50 3.11 -4.19
N LEU A 219 1.52 3.87 -3.77
CA LEU A 219 2.75 4.02 -4.53
C LEU A 219 3.56 2.71 -4.57
N ASP A 220 3.72 2.03 -3.45
CA ASP A 220 4.38 0.72 -3.39
C ASP A 220 3.72 -0.28 -4.33
N ASP A 221 2.39 -0.43 -4.23
CA ASP A 221 1.58 -1.27 -5.11
C ASP A 221 1.76 -0.89 -6.59
N LEU A 222 1.79 0.41 -6.92
CA LEU A 222 2.01 0.86 -8.29
C LEU A 222 3.40 0.47 -8.80
N LEU A 223 4.45 0.61 -7.99
CA LEU A 223 5.81 0.26 -8.37
C LEU A 223 5.93 -1.25 -8.62
N ASP A 224 5.32 -2.07 -7.76
CA ASP A 224 5.23 -3.52 -7.93
C ASP A 224 4.49 -3.90 -9.23
N ILE A 225 3.33 -3.29 -9.49
CA ILE A 225 2.56 -3.49 -10.73
C ILE A 225 3.41 -3.18 -11.96
N VAL A 226 4.17 -2.08 -11.93
CA VAL A 226 4.99 -1.64 -13.08
C VAL A 226 6.20 -2.56 -13.29
N GLN A 227 6.85 -2.99 -12.21
CA GLN A 227 8.01 -3.89 -12.27
C GLN A 227 7.62 -5.27 -12.80
N ASN A 228 6.44 -5.76 -12.41
CA ASN A 228 5.93 -7.06 -12.80
C ASN A 228 5.05 -7.03 -14.08
N PHE A 229 4.89 -5.86 -14.71
CA PHE A 229 4.03 -5.71 -15.88
C PHE A 229 4.45 -6.64 -17.03
N GLY A 230 3.55 -7.54 -17.41
CA GLY A 230 3.72 -8.47 -18.53
C GLY A 230 4.49 -9.75 -18.22
N LYS A 231 4.94 -9.95 -16.97
CA LYS A 231 5.45 -11.25 -16.52
C LYS A 231 4.29 -12.24 -16.45
N LYS A 232 4.40 -13.36 -17.17
CA LYS A 232 3.49 -14.51 -17.04
C LYS A 232 4.05 -15.37 -15.90
N ASP A 233 3.22 -15.69 -14.92
CA ASP A 233 3.55 -16.48 -13.73
C ASP A 233 4.28 -15.72 -12.62
N ILE A 234 3.53 -14.84 -11.94
CA ILE A 234 3.74 -14.68 -10.49
C ILE A 234 2.84 -15.75 -9.88
N ALA A 235 3.41 -16.92 -9.57
CA ALA A 235 2.68 -18.00 -8.92
C ALA A 235 2.20 -17.53 -7.53
N GLU A 236 0.97 -17.00 -7.48
CA GLU A 236 0.25 -16.79 -6.23
C GLU A 236 -0.33 -18.13 -5.76
N GLY A 237 0.50 -18.91 -5.09
CA GLY A 237 0.09 -20.14 -4.43
C GLY A 237 1.25 -20.71 -3.63
N LEU A 238 1.12 -20.72 -2.31
CA LEU A 238 2.04 -21.34 -1.34
C LEU A 238 2.11 -22.88 -1.44
N ASP A 239 1.59 -23.49 -2.51
CA ASP A 239 1.45 -24.95 -2.67
C ASP A 239 1.84 -25.40 -4.10
N SER A 240 3.03 -25.04 -4.58
CA SER A 240 3.64 -25.81 -5.66
C SER A 240 5.11 -26.06 -5.34
N ASP A 241 5.41 -27.28 -4.89
CA ASP A 241 6.72 -27.94 -4.92
C ASP A 241 7.23 -28.15 -6.36
N ASP A 242 6.92 -27.23 -7.27
CA ASP A 242 7.49 -27.21 -8.60
C ASP A 242 8.67 -26.23 -8.56
N GLU A 243 9.87 -26.78 -8.40
CA GLU A 243 11.13 -26.14 -8.76
C GLU A 243 11.08 -25.77 -10.26
N TYR A 244 10.42 -24.66 -10.59
CA TYR A 244 10.53 -24.08 -11.92
C TYR A 244 11.87 -23.36 -12.02
N GLU A 245 12.92 -24.12 -12.35
CA GLU A 245 14.15 -23.66 -12.98
C GLU A 245 13.88 -23.09 -14.39
N GLY A 246 12.97 -22.11 -14.49
CA GLY A 246 12.78 -21.32 -15.70
C GLY A 246 13.32 -19.93 -15.42
N GLU A 247 14.43 -19.55 -16.06
CA GLU A 247 14.92 -18.16 -16.07
C GLU A 247 13.71 -17.22 -16.26
N GLU A 248 13.39 -16.41 -15.24
CA GLU A 248 12.41 -15.35 -15.36
C GLU A 248 12.88 -14.43 -16.48
N LYS A 249 12.36 -14.65 -17.70
CA LYS A 249 12.76 -13.82 -18.83
C LYS A 249 12.33 -12.40 -18.55
N GLU A 250 13.32 -11.54 -18.36
CA GLU A 250 13.08 -10.13 -18.10
C GLU A 250 12.28 -9.55 -19.27
N VAL A 251 11.06 -9.11 -18.97
CA VAL A 251 10.16 -8.56 -19.97
C VAL A 251 10.61 -7.14 -20.28
N GLU A 252 11.34 -6.93 -21.37
CA GLU A 252 11.74 -5.59 -21.79
C GLU A 252 10.58 -4.82 -22.45
N LEU A 253 10.31 -3.61 -21.96
CA LEU A 253 9.33 -2.71 -22.54
C LEU A 253 9.95 -1.82 -23.63
N SER A 254 9.20 -1.57 -24.71
CA SER A 254 9.66 -0.63 -25.74
C SER A 254 9.78 0.79 -25.18
N LYS A 255 10.72 1.60 -25.71
CA LYS A 255 10.88 3.02 -25.32
C LYS A 255 9.62 3.89 -25.51
N LYS A 256 8.67 3.42 -26.33
CA LYS A 256 7.38 4.08 -26.60
C LYS A 256 6.25 3.57 -25.71
N HIS A 257 6.51 2.55 -24.89
CA HIS A 257 5.52 2.03 -23.97
C HIS A 257 5.28 3.05 -22.85
N PRO A 258 4.02 3.34 -22.45
CA PRO A 258 3.71 4.34 -21.43
C PRO A 258 4.44 4.12 -20.09
N LEU A 259 4.63 2.86 -19.70
CA LEU A 259 5.33 2.47 -18.47
C LEU A 259 6.86 2.48 -18.56
N TYR A 260 7.45 2.64 -19.76
CA TYR A 260 8.89 2.53 -19.94
C TYR A 260 9.67 3.49 -19.03
N LYS A 261 9.22 4.75 -18.94
CA LYS A 261 9.90 5.77 -18.12
C LYS A 261 9.75 5.50 -16.62
N ILE A 262 8.59 5.03 -16.17
CA ILE A 262 8.39 4.69 -14.75
C ILE A 262 9.29 3.52 -14.38
N ARG A 263 9.28 2.44 -15.19
CA ARG A 263 10.11 1.26 -14.96
C ARG A 263 11.61 1.58 -15.00
N LYS A 264 12.05 2.40 -15.96
CA LYS A 264 13.45 2.85 -16.04
C LYS A 264 13.88 3.69 -14.82
N ASN A 265 12.95 4.47 -14.27
CA ASN A 265 13.20 5.30 -13.09
C ASN A 265 12.65 4.66 -11.81
N HIS A 266 12.49 3.34 -11.76
CA HIS A 266 11.89 2.65 -10.60
C HIS A 266 12.65 2.98 -9.31
N GLU A 267 13.99 2.90 -9.34
CA GLU A 267 14.86 3.22 -8.19
C GLU A 267 14.61 4.65 -7.66
N LYS A 268 14.40 5.65 -8.54
CA LYS A 268 14.08 7.03 -8.13
C LYS A 268 12.80 7.08 -7.29
N TYR A 269 11.73 6.42 -7.74
CA TYR A 269 10.45 6.45 -7.04
C TYR A 269 10.46 5.58 -5.78
N PHE A 270 11.22 4.49 -5.79
CA PHE A 270 11.38 3.63 -4.63
C PHE A 270 12.22 4.30 -3.54
N ASP A 271 13.32 4.98 -3.88
CA ASP A 271 14.09 5.80 -2.95
C ASP A 271 13.24 6.92 -2.35
N TRP A 272 12.37 7.53 -3.17
CA TRP A 272 11.40 8.50 -2.71
C TRP A 272 10.45 7.89 -1.66
N LEU A 273 9.88 6.73 -1.95
CA LEU A 273 8.97 6.00 -1.06
C LEU A 273 9.64 5.67 0.28
N ILE A 274 10.87 5.15 0.26
CA ILE A 274 11.63 4.84 1.49
C ILE A 274 11.88 6.10 2.30
N LYS A 275 12.36 7.18 1.67
CA LYS A 275 12.65 8.44 2.34
C LYS A 275 11.41 8.98 3.05
N HIS A 276 10.28 9.05 2.34
CA HIS A 276 9.04 9.63 2.88
C HIS A 276 8.36 8.68 3.88
N GLY A 277 8.37 7.37 3.64
CA GLY A 277 7.96 6.37 4.62
C GLY A 277 8.74 6.50 5.93
N SER A 278 10.06 6.58 5.88
CA SER A 278 10.89 6.72 7.09
C SER A 278 10.62 8.01 7.89
N ASN A 279 10.19 9.08 7.21
CA ASN A 279 9.80 10.36 7.84
C ASN A 279 8.37 10.37 8.38
N PHE A 280 7.54 9.41 7.95
CA PHE A 280 6.12 9.36 8.29
C PHE A 280 5.89 8.97 9.76
N VAL A 281 6.77 8.15 10.31
CA VAL A 281 6.63 7.58 11.65
C VAL A 281 6.97 8.61 12.73
N SER A 282 6.01 8.88 13.61
CA SER A 282 6.18 9.73 14.78
C SER A 282 5.65 9.03 16.02
N GLU A 283 6.43 9.02 17.11
CA GLU A 283 6.03 8.45 18.41
C GLU A 283 4.78 9.12 19.01
N ARG A 284 4.30 10.23 18.42
CA ARG A 284 3.08 10.93 18.82
C ARG A 284 1.78 10.29 18.27
N GLN A 285 1.89 9.32 17.37
CA GLN A 285 0.75 8.62 16.78
C GLN A 285 0.14 7.57 17.74
N LYS A 286 -1.10 7.12 17.47
CA LYS A 286 -1.71 5.99 18.20
C LYS A 286 -0.78 4.77 18.10
N LEU A 287 -0.55 4.08 19.21
CA LEU A 287 0.48 3.03 19.31
C LEU A 287 0.32 1.91 18.27
N GLU A 288 -0.91 1.41 18.08
CA GLU A 288 -1.20 0.35 17.09
C GLU A 288 -0.88 0.79 15.66
N PHE A 289 -1.25 2.03 15.31
CA PHE A 289 -0.95 2.62 14.02
C PHE A 289 0.56 2.80 13.84
N TYR A 290 1.24 3.36 14.85
CA TYR A 290 2.70 3.51 14.87
C TYR A 290 3.43 2.18 14.62
N LYS A 291 3.00 1.10 15.30
CA LYS A 291 3.59 -0.23 15.14
C LYS A 291 3.34 -0.79 13.73
N SER A 292 2.10 -0.72 13.24
CA SER A 292 1.72 -1.19 11.91
C SER A 292 2.48 -0.49 10.78
N VAL A 293 2.58 0.83 10.86
CA VAL A 293 3.36 1.66 9.91
C VAL A 293 4.84 1.31 9.99
N SER A 294 5.39 1.17 11.21
CA SER A 294 6.79 0.81 11.40
C SER A 294 7.13 -0.55 10.78
N ALA A 295 6.25 -1.56 10.93
CA ALA A 295 6.45 -2.87 10.32
C ALA A 295 6.54 -2.77 8.78
N GLN A 296 5.66 -1.98 8.17
CA GLN A 296 5.65 -1.81 6.72
C GLN A 296 6.88 -1.08 6.19
N ILE A 297 7.34 -0.05 6.90
CA ILE A 297 8.60 0.63 6.54
C ILE A 297 9.80 -0.30 6.71
N GLY A 298 9.78 -1.16 7.73
CA GLY A 298 10.76 -2.23 7.88
C GLY A 298 10.83 -3.14 6.65
N GLN A 299 9.67 -3.52 6.11
CA GLN A 299 9.58 -4.30 4.88
C GLN A 299 10.12 -3.56 3.65
N LEU A 300 9.82 -2.26 3.50
CA LEU A 300 10.37 -1.44 2.41
C LEU A 300 11.91 -1.40 2.44
N PHE A 301 12.49 -1.31 3.64
CA PHE A 301 13.95 -1.37 3.79
C PHE A 301 14.54 -2.75 3.46
N LEU A 302 13.83 -3.85 3.75
CA LEU A 302 14.26 -5.17 3.30
C LEU A 302 14.23 -5.29 1.77
N GLN A 303 13.16 -4.82 1.12
CA GLN A 303 13.09 -4.77 -0.34
C GLN A 303 14.22 -3.94 -0.95
N ALA A 304 14.57 -2.80 -0.32
CA ALA A 304 15.72 -1.98 -0.72
C ALA A 304 17.06 -2.71 -0.60
N ALA A 305 17.16 -3.65 0.34
CA ALA A 305 18.35 -4.45 0.55
C ALA A 305 18.47 -5.61 -0.46
N GLU A 306 17.39 -6.04 -1.14
CA GLU A 306 17.40 -7.22 -2.01
C GLU A 306 18.42 -7.11 -3.15
N LYS A 307 18.32 -6.08 -3.98
CA LYS A 307 19.23 -5.85 -5.11
C LYS A 307 20.71 -5.78 -4.69
N PRO A 308 21.12 -4.92 -3.73
CA PRO A 308 22.51 -4.88 -3.28
C PRO A 308 22.95 -6.18 -2.58
N SER A 309 22.05 -6.90 -1.90
CA SER A 309 22.38 -8.21 -1.33
C SER A 309 22.65 -9.23 -2.42
N HIS A 310 21.81 -9.29 -3.45
CA HIS A 310 21.98 -10.18 -4.60
C HIS A 310 23.29 -9.88 -5.35
N ILE A 311 23.60 -8.61 -5.62
CA ILE A 311 24.86 -8.21 -6.27
C ILE A 311 26.06 -8.64 -5.42
N PHE A 312 26.02 -8.41 -4.11
CA PHE A 312 27.09 -8.83 -3.21
C PHE A 312 27.28 -10.35 -3.26
N THR A 313 26.20 -11.13 -3.14
CA THR A 313 26.25 -12.59 -3.15
C THR A 313 26.78 -13.11 -4.49
N ALA A 314 26.29 -12.56 -5.61
CA ALA A 314 26.73 -12.95 -6.94
C ALA A 314 28.23 -12.71 -7.14
N ILE A 315 28.75 -11.52 -6.83
CA ILE A 315 30.19 -11.24 -7.01
C ILE A 315 31.05 -12.06 -6.04
N THR A 316 30.57 -12.34 -4.83
CA THR A 316 31.40 -12.97 -3.77
C THR A 316 31.43 -14.50 -3.86
N TYR A 317 30.34 -15.12 -4.31
CA TYR A 317 30.17 -16.57 -4.22
C TYR A 317 29.91 -17.27 -5.55
N ASP A 318 29.58 -16.52 -6.62
CA ASP A 318 29.44 -17.12 -7.95
C ASP A 318 30.84 -17.32 -8.57
N SER A 319 31.21 -18.59 -8.78
CA SER A 319 32.53 -18.96 -9.29
C SER A 319 32.81 -18.48 -10.72
N ASP A 320 31.76 -18.04 -11.42
CA ASP A 320 31.84 -17.57 -12.80
C ASP A 320 32.06 -16.04 -12.90
N VAL A 321 32.07 -15.32 -11.77
CA VAL A 321 32.30 -13.86 -11.70
C VAL A 321 33.73 -13.59 -11.21
N GLU A 322 34.53 -12.84 -11.98
CA GLU A 322 35.86 -12.40 -11.52
C GLU A 322 35.73 -11.42 -10.33
N ASP A 323 36.57 -11.56 -9.30
CA ASP A 323 36.55 -10.81 -8.03
C ASP A 323 36.53 -9.27 -8.18
N ASP A 324 36.94 -8.74 -9.35
CA ASP A 324 37.03 -7.31 -9.66
C ASP A 324 35.88 -6.79 -10.56
N ILE A 325 34.81 -7.57 -10.74
CA ILE A 325 33.65 -7.16 -11.56
C ILE A 325 32.72 -6.21 -10.79
N GLU A 326 32.29 -5.16 -11.47
CA GLU A 326 31.15 -4.35 -11.06
C GLU A 326 29.87 -4.87 -11.71
N MET A 327 28.82 -5.08 -10.91
CA MET A 327 27.47 -5.40 -11.41
C MET A 327 26.56 -4.22 -11.10
N ASP A 328 25.82 -3.74 -12.11
CA ASP A 328 24.98 -2.54 -12.01
C ASP A 328 25.71 -1.30 -11.46
N GLY A 329 27.03 -1.20 -11.71
CA GLY A 329 27.87 -0.11 -11.25
C GLY A 329 28.21 -0.17 -9.75
N LEU A 330 28.05 -1.33 -9.10
CA LEU A 330 28.47 -1.57 -7.73
C LEU A 330 29.51 -2.67 -7.66
N SER A 331 30.59 -2.41 -6.90
CA SER A 331 31.49 -3.46 -6.43
C SER A 331 30.83 -4.29 -5.32
N ALA A 332 31.33 -5.51 -5.07
CA ALA A 332 30.86 -6.35 -3.95
C ALA A 332 30.86 -5.60 -2.60
N LYS A 333 31.91 -4.81 -2.36
CA LYS A 333 32.07 -4.03 -1.13
C LYS A 333 31.02 -2.92 -1.01
N GLU A 334 30.71 -2.22 -2.10
CA GLU A 334 29.71 -1.16 -2.11
C GLU A 334 28.30 -1.74 -1.97
N ALA A 335 28.01 -2.81 -2.70
CA ALA A 335 26.76 -3.55 -2.63
C ALA A 335 26.51 -4.05 -1.19
N ARG A 336 27.48 -4.74 -0.59
CA ARG A 336 27.41 -5.17 0.81
C ARG A 336 27.16 -4.01 1.78
N LYS A 337 27.87 -2.90 1.61
CA LYS A 337 27.69 -1.71 2.45
C LYS A 337 26.28 -1.14 2.34
N GLN A 338 25.71 -1.10 1.14
CA GLN A 338 24.33 -0.65 0.93
C GLN A 338 23.32 -1.62 1.54
N ALA A 339 23.48 -2.92 1.29
CA ALA A 339 22.64 -3.97 1.86
C ALA A 339 22.62 -3.89 3.40
N ILE A 340 23.80 -3.87 4.04
CA ILE A 340 23.93 -3.73 5.51
C ILE A 340 23.22 -2.47 6.01
N LYS A 341 23.37 -1.34 5.31
CA LYS A 341 22.71 -0.08 5.70
C LYS A 341 21.19 -0.25 5.71
N TYR A 342 20.61 -0.76 4.64
CA TYR A 342 19.17 -0.94 4.54
C TYR A 342 18.64 -1.99 5.51
N THR A 343 19.30 -3.15 5.64
CA THR A 343 18.87 -4.19 6.58
C THR A 343 18.96 -3.70 8.04
N LYS A 344 19.95 -2.87 8.40
CA LYS A 344 19.98 -2.23 9.72
C LYS A 344 18.78 -1.33 9.97
N GLN A 345 18.39 -0.51 8.99
CA GLN A 345 17.20 0.34 9.09
C GLN A 345 15.93 -0.51 9.20
N ALA A 346 15.83 -1.62 8.44
CA ALA A 346 14.73 -2.57 8.57
C ALA A 346 14.61 -3.12 10.00
N VAL A 347 15.72 -3.59 10.58
CA VAL A 347 15.76 -4.08 11.97
C VAL A 347 15.31 -3.02 12.97
N GLU A 348 15.73 -1.76 12.81
CA GLU A 348 15.29 -0.66 13.68
C GLU A 348 13.77 -0.44 13.60
N PHE A 349 13.19 -0.48 12.40
CA PHE A 349 11.75 -0.31 12.22
C PHE A 349 10.93 -1.50 12.70
N PHE A 350 11.39 -2.74 12.47
CA PHE A 350 10.72 -3.91 13.05
C PHE A 350 10.79 -3.91 14.58
N LYS A 351 11.90 -3.46 15.19
CA LYS A 351 12.00 -3.27 16.64
C LYS A 351 10.96 -2.26 17.17
N LYS A 352 10.70 -1.17 16.44
CA LYS A 352 9.64 -0.20 16.77
C LYS A 352 8.23 -0.80 16.62
N ALA A 353 8.08 -1.78 15.73
CA ALA A 353 6.83 -2.48 15.50
C ALA A 353 6.54 -3.62 16.49
N GLU A 354 7.51 -4.01 17.33
CA GLU A 354 7.35 -5.13 18.24
C GLU A 354 6.16 -4.97 19.18
N ASP A 355 5.39 -6.05 19.30
CA ASP A 355 4.32 -6.18 20.27
C ASP A 355 4.63 -7.29 21.26
N GLU A 356 4.39 -7.05 22.55
CA GLU A 356 4.57 -8.08 23.57
C GLU A 356 3.50 -9.17 23.50
N GLU A 357 2.35 -8.87 22.89
CA GLU A 357 1.23 -9.79 22.76
C GLU A 357 1.19 -10.51 21.41
N ASP A 358 2.01 -10.09 20.43
CA ASP A 358 2.12 -10.75 19.12
C ASP A 358 3.52 -11.33 18.88
N PRO A 359 3.72 -12.64 19.14
CA PRO A 359 4.98 -13.34 18.88
C PRO A 359 5.46 -13.28 17.43
N GLN A 360 4.58 -13.02 16.44
CA GLN A 360 5.00 -12.86 15.05
C GLN A 360 5.95 -11.67 14.90
N THR A 361 5.69 -10.56 15.59
CA THR A 361 6.53 -9.36 15.49
C THR A 361 7.97 -9.60 15.94
N TRP A 362 8.19 -10.52 16.90
CA TRP A 362 9.54 -10.93 17.31
C TRP A 362 10.24 -11.79 16.26
N VAL A 363 9.48 -12.59 15.50
CA VAL A 363 10.00 -13.38 14.38
C VAL A 363 10.41 -12.45 13.25
N ASP A 364 9.59 -11.45 12.93
CA ASP A 364 9.90 -10.48 11.88
C ASP A 364 11.22 -9.72 12.20
N VAL A 365 11.44 -9.34 13.47
CA VAL A 365 12.73 -8.80 13.92
C VAL A 365 13.86 -9.82 13.78
N ALA A 366 13.63 -11.09 14.14
CA ALA A 366 14.66 -12.12 14.06
C ALA A 366 15.09 -12.40 12.61
N GLU A 367 14.15 -12.51 11.67
CA GLU A 367 14.41 -12.75 10.24
C GLU A 367 15.20 -11.59 9.62
N ALA A 368 14.88 -10.34 9.98
CA ALA A 368 15.66 -9.19 9.56
C ALA A 368 17.09 -9.21 10.14
N ILE A 369 17.27 -9.66 11.39
CA ILE A 369 18.59 -9.82 12.02
C ILE A 369 19.39 -10.96 11.36
N ILE A 370 18.75 -12.09 11.01
CA ILE A 370 19.40 -13.19 10.28
C ILE A 370 19.88 -12.68 8.92
N SER A 371 19.04 -11.94 8.20
CA SER A 371 19.40 -11.32 6.93
C SER A 371 20.60 -10.38 7.08
N LEU A 372 20.68 -9.64 8.20
CA LEU A 372 21.83 -8.80 8.52
C LEU A 372 23.10 -9.63 8.81
N GLY A 373 22.96 -10.74 9.54
CA GLY A 373 24.04 -11.69 9.82
C GLY A 373 24.63 -12.28 8.54
N ASN A 374 23.79 -12.65 7.57
CA ASN A 374 24.19 -13.19 6.28
C ASN A 374 25.01 -12.20 5.43
N LEU A 375 24.93 -10.90 5.73
CA LEU A 375 25.69 -9.86 5.04
C LEU A 375 27.03 -9.54 5.71
N TYR A 376 27.31 -10.08 6.90
CA TYR A 376 28.60 -9.90 7.56
C TYR A 376 29.62 -10.95 7.10
N ASP A 377 30.89 -10.73 7.46
CA ASP A 377 31.93 -11.69 7.10
C ASP A 377 31.70 -12.99 7.86
N TYR A 378 32.00 -14.11 7.21
CA TYR A 378 31.90 -15.42 7.83
C TYR A 378 32.75 -15.47 9.11
N GLU A 379 32.14 -15.95 10.21
CA GLU A 379 32.73 -16.03 11.55
C GLU A 379 33.15 -14.68 12.15
N SER A 380 32.62 -13.56 11.64
CA SER A 380 32.82 -12.25 12.28
C SER A 380 32.03 -12.13 13.58
N GLU A 381 32.54 -11.30 14.50
CA GLU A 381 31.86 -10.99 15.77
C GLU A 381 30.45 -10.42 15.52
N GLU A 382 30.30 -9.61 14.46
CA GLU A 382 29.02 -9.04 14.06
C GLU A 382 28.03 -10.09 13.55
N GLN A 383 28.50 -11.09 12.79
CA GLN A 383 27.67 -12.20 12.34
C GLN A 383 27.18 -13.05 13.53
N GLU A 384 28.11 -13.45 14.40
CA GLU A 384 27.77 -14.26 15.57
C GLU A 384 26.79 -13.53 16.51
N ASP A 385 27.00 -12.24 16.75
CA ASP A 385 26.10 -11.45 17.59
C ASP A 385 24.71 -11.33 16.96
N ALA A 386 24.63 -11.15 15.64
CA ALA A 386 23.35 -11.13 14.92
C ALA A 386 22.60 -12.46 15.10
N TYR A 387 23.23 -13.61 14.84
CA TYR A 387 22.57 -14.91 15.01
C TYR A 387 22.18 -15.19 16.47
N LYS A 388 23.02 -14.84 17.45
CA LYS A 388 22.67 -14.93 18.89
C LYS A 388 21.49 -14.03 19.26
N GLN A 389 21.34 -12.86 18.65
CA GLN A 389 20.17 -12.00 18.85
C GLN A 389 18.90 -12.61 18.23
N ALA A 390 18.99 -13.11 17.00
CA ALA A 390 17.87 -13.74 16.30
C ALA A 390 17.39 -15.01 17.01
N GLU A 391 18.31 -15.88 17.43
CA GLU A 391 18.02 -17.09 18.18
C GLU A 391 17.23 -16.78 19.47
N ARG A 392 17.66 -15.77 20.24
CA ARG A 392 16.96 -15.35 21.46
C ARG A 392 15.51 -14.93 21.19
N LYS A 393 15.28 -14.18 20.11
CA LYS A 393 13.94 -13.74 19.68
C LYS A 393 13.09 -14.93 19.21
N LEU A 394 13.64 -15.82 18.39
CA LEU A 394 12.96 -17.03 17.90
C LEU A 394 12.61 -18.00 19.04
N ARG A 395 13.52 -18.24 20.00
CA ARG A 395 13.22 -19.05 21.19
C ARG A 395 12.06 -18.46 22.00
N ARG A 396 12.05 -17.14 22.19
CA ARG A 396 10.95 -16.44 22.88
C ARG A 396 9.62 -16.63 22.13
N ALA A 397 9.61 -16.41 20.82
CA ALA A 397 8.42 -16.58 19.99
C ALA A 397 7.91 -18.02 19.96
N ASN A 398 8.83 -18.98 19.82
CA ASN A 398 8.52 -20.41 19.79
C ASN A 398 7.91 -20.89 21.10
N ASN A 399 8.44 -20.45 22.23
CA ASN A 399 7.88 -20.75 23.55
C ASN A 399 6.47 -20.15 23.71
N ALA A 400 6.27 -18.89 23.29
CA ALA A 400 4.96 -18.23 23.39
C ALA A 400 3.88 -18.84 22.48
N THR A 401 4.28 -19.54 21.41
CA THR A 401 3.37 -20.14 20.41
C THR A 401 3.33 -21.66 20.46
N ASN A 402 3.87 -22.27 21.52
CA ASN A 402 3.91 -23.73 21.71
C ASN A 402 4.54 -24.50 20.54
N GLY A 403 5.67 -24.03 20.01
CA GLY A 403 6.44 -24.78 19.01
C GLY A 403 6.20 -24.38 17.54
N LYS A 404 5.40 -23.35 17.25
CA LYS A 404 5.08 -22.93 15.88
C LYS A 404 6.32 -22.60 15.04
N TYR A 405 7.36 -22.06 15.67
CA TYR A 405 8.58 -21.59 15.00
C TYR A 405 9.77 -22.55 15.18
N GLN A 406 9.52 -23.78 15.63
CA GLN A 406 10.58 -24.75 15.93
C GLN A 406 11.46 -25.03 14.70
N LYS A 407 10.85 -25.21 13.52
CA LYS A 407 11.59 -25.43 12.27
C LYS A 407 12.51 -24.26 11.91
N VAL A 408 12.03 -23.02 12.07
CA VAL A 408 12.83 -21.82 11.78
C VAL A 408 14.00 -21.71 12.74
N LEU A 409 13.78 -22.04 14.01
CA LEU A 409 14.82 -22.08 15.03
C LEU A 409 15.85 -23.20 14.77
N GLU A 410 15.40 -24.39 14.39
CA GLU A 410 16.28 -25.52 14.04
C GLU A 410 17.14 -25.18 12.83
N ASN A 411 16.55 -24.64 11.75
CA ASN A 411 17.31 -24.22 10.56
C ASN A 411 18.38 -23.16 10.85
N LEU A 412 18.18 -22.29 11.85
CA LEU A 412 19.19 -21.33 12.26
C LEU A 412 20.36 -22.01 13.01
N LEU A 413 20.06 -23.04 13.80
CA LEU A 413 21.02 -23.76 14.65
C LEU A 413 21.77 -24.87 13.91
N ASP A 414 21.16 -25.47 12.89
CA ASP A 414 21.75 -26.55 12.08
C ASP A 414 22.90 -26.06 11.17
N ASN A 415 23.16 -24.75 11.13
CA ASN A 415 24.36 -24.18 10.49
C ASN A 415 25.63 -24.23 11.38
N ASP A 416 25.55 -24.79 12.59
CA ASP A 416 26.67 -24.95 13.55
C ASP A 416 27.23 -26.40 13.65
N GLU A 417 26.79 -27.35 12.82
CA GLU A 417 27.39 -28.70 12.67
C GLU A 417 28.11 -28.87 11.31
#